data_AF-A0A8J6JYR1-F1
#
_entry.id   AF-A0A8J6JYR1-F1
#
_cell.length_a   1.000
_cell.length_b   1.000
_cell.length_c   1.000
_cell.angle_alpha   90.00
_cell.angle_beta   90.00
_cell.angle_gamma   90.00
#
_symmetry.space_group_name_H-M   'P 1'
#
loop_
_entity.id
_entity.type
_entity.pdbx_description
1 polymer ?
#
loop_
_entity_poly.entity_id
_entity_poly.type
_entity_poly.pdbx_seq_one_letter_code
_entity_poly.pdbx_strand_id
1 'polypeptide(L)'
;MRLLALFLGLLSCERQSAGSGPEEQGWLPYVNRIHKRVQSHEPCRNDTCFNRLIQQDLASFQSGISRDLMKNVLSRKLGTHYQIINHHLYRDDDCMFPARCSGVEHFLLELLPDLPDMEMVINVRDYPQVPLWMNPVIPIFSFSKTSDYQDIMYPAWTFWEGGPAVWPIYPTGLGRWDLMREDLARAADRWPWEKKISKGYFRGSRTNPERDPLILLSRENPNLVDAEYTKNQAWRSEKDTLGRPPAKEVPLVDHCAFKYLFNFRGVAASFRLKHLFLCGSLVFHVGDEWQEFFYHQLEPWVHYIPVNQDLSDLRELLEFVKGNDEEARRIAERGRQFISEHLRMEDVSNYWRSLLTQYSNLLTYRVKQRKGYQEVARKPGHSEL
;
A
#
# COMPACT_ATOMS: atom_id res chain seq x y z
N MET A 1 37.53 -22.52 74.12
CA MET A 1 38.73 -22.21 73.31
C MET A 1 38.87 -23.31 72.26
N ARG A 2 38.78 -23.14 70.94
CA ARG A 2 38.74 -22.02 69.96
C ARG A 2 37.97 -22.60 68.74
N LEU A 3 36.87 -22.02 68.26
CA LEU A 3 36.68 -20.96 67.24
C LEU A 3 37.17 -21.27 65.80
N LEU A 4 36.20 -21.14 64.86
CA LEU A 4 36.24 -20.71 63.43
C LEU A 4 36.84 -21.68 62.37
N ALA A 5 36.36 -21.72 61.12
CA ALA A 5 35.32 -20.97 60.40
C ALA A 5 34.84 -21.77 59.16
N LEU A 6 33.56 -21.60 58.80
CA LEU A 6 33.02 -21.91 57.47
C LEU A 6 33.61 -20.92 56.45
N PHE A 7 34.06 -21.42 55.30
CA PHE A 7 34.22 -20.63 54.08
C PHE A 7 33.17 -21.07 53.06
N LEU A 8 32.12 -20.27 52.93
CA LEU A 8 31.25 -20.24 51.75
C LEU A 8 31.99 -19.50 50.63
N GLY A 9 32.35 -20.20 49.56
CA GLY A 9 32.82 -19.58 48.33
C GLY A 9 31.65 -18.99 47.54
N LEU A 10 31.47 -17.67 47.66
CA LEU A 10 30.66 -16.89 46.72
C LEU A 10 31.41 -16.80 45.39
N LEU A 11 30.96 -17.55 44.39
CA LEU A 11 31.30 -17.31 42.99
C LEU A 11 30.53 -16.06 42.53
N SER A 12 31.15 -14.90 42.71
CA SER A 12 30.75 -13.67 42.03
C SER A 12 31.03 -13.85 40.54
N CYS A 13 29.98 -14.15 39.77
CA CYS A 13 30.02 -14.04 38.32
C CYS A 13 30.02 -12.54 37.99
N GLU A 14 31.21 -11.96 37.84
CA GLU A 14 31.37 -10.64 37.23
C GLU A 14 30.77 -10.71 35.82
N ARG A 15 29.60 -10.06 35.65
CA ARG A 15 29.14 -9.67 34.32
C ARG A 15 30.17 -8.71 33.76
N GLN A 16 31.06 -9.23 32.92
CA GLN A 16 31.74 -8.39 31.94
C GLN A 16 30.65 -7.73 31.11
N SER A 17 30.42 -6.44 31.36
CA SER A 17 29.79 -5.56 30.41
C SER A 17 30.66 -5.61 29.15
N ALA A 18 30.18 -6.29 28.11
CA ALA A 18 30.69 -6.08 26.77
C ALA A 18 30.51 -4.58 26.48
N GLY A 19 31.62 -3.84 26.49
CA GLY A 19 31.63 -2.44 26.12
C GLY A 19 31.17 -2.35 24.68
N SER A 20 30.07 -1.64 24.45
CA SER A 20 29.57 -1.35 23.12
C SER A 20 30.62 -0.55 22.35
N GLY A 21 30.99 -1.04 21.16
CA GLY A 21 31.98 -0.38 20.32
C GLY A 21 31.54 1.04 19.92
N PRO A 22 32.47 1.90 19.46
CA PRO A 22 32.14 3.26 19.03
C PRO A 22 31.04 3.33 17.95
N GLU A 23 30.88 2.30 17.11
CA GLU A 23 29.82 2.18 16.10
C GLU A 23 28.42 1.91 16.71
N GLU A 24 28.32 1.18 17.84
CA GLU A 24 27.04 0.91 18.50
C GLU A 24 26.44 2.17 19.16
N GLN A 25 27.29 3.13 19.57
CA GLN A 25 26.82 4.41 20.09
C GLN A 25 26.25 5.33 19.00
N GLY A 26 26.73 5.20 17.76
CA GLY A 26 26.29 6.02 16.62
C GLY A 26 24.83 5.80 16.22
N TRP A 27 24.31 4.58 16.40
CA TRP A 27 22.95 4.20 15.99
C TRP A 27 21.88 4.39 17.06
N LEU A 28 22.27 4.77 18.29
CA LEU A 28 21.37 4.95 19.41
C LEU A 28 20.16 5.88 19.12
N PRO A 29 20.30 6.96 18.33
CA PRO A 29 19.15 7.80 17.94
C PRO A 29 18.07 7.04 17.16
N TYR A 30 18.45 6.15 16.23
CA TYR A 30 17.50 5.34 15.46
C TYR A 30 16.84 4.28 16.34
N VAL A 31 17.63 3.58 17.16
CA VAL A 31 17.11 2.56 18.09
C VAL A 31 16.10 3.18 19.07
N ASN A 32 16.44 4.33 19.66
CA ASN A 32 15.53 5.05 20.55
C ASN A 32 14.26 5.52 19.84
N ARG A 33 14.39 5.97 18.58
CA ARG A 33 13.24 6.35 17.75
C ARG A 33 12.32 5.17 17.49
N ILE A 34 12.87 4.00 17.14
CA ILE A 34 12.11 2.76 16.94
C ILE A 34 11.39 2.38 18.24
N HIS A 35 12.10 2.30 19.37
CA HIS A 35 11.51 1.96 20.66
C HIS A 35 10.37 2.91 21.03
N LYS A 36 10.57 4.22 20.89
CA LYS A 36 9.53 5.22 21.16
C LYS A 36 8.30 5.00 20.28
N ARG A 37 8.51 4.78 18.97
CA ARG A 37 7.41 4.58 18.01
C ARG A 37 6.65 3.30 18.30
N VAL A 38 7.34 2.19 18.58
CA VAL A 38 6.72 0.91 18.93
C VAL A 38 5.95 1.01 20.25
N GLN A 39 6.47 1.70 21.27
CA GLN A 39 5.77 1.89 22.54
C GLN A 39 4.53 2.78 22.42
N SER A 40 4.58 3.80 21.56
CA SER A 40 3.44 4.70 21.32
C SER A 40 2.44 4.17 20.29
N HIS A 41 2.77 3.09 19.58
CA HIS A 41 1.91 2.54 18.54
C HIS A 41 0.71 1.85 19.19
N GLU A 42 -0.48 2.28 18.80
CA GLU A 42 -1.73 1.62 19.16
C GLU A 42 -2.07 0.62 18.06
N PRO A 43 -2.00 -0.70 18.33
CA PRO A 43 -2.30 -1.71 17.32
C PRO A 43 -3.76 -1.61 16.89
N CYS A 44 -3.99 -1.96 15.63
CA CYS A 44 -5.32 -2.12 15.08
C CYS A 44 -6.13 -3.15 15.87
N ARG A 45 -7.24 -2.73 16.49
CA ARG A 45 -8.15 -3.63 17.22
C ARG A 45 -9.52 -3.60 16.53
N ASN A 46 -10.01 -4.79 16.16
CA ASN A 46 -11.32 -5.04 15.52
C ASN A 46 -11.45 -4.49 14.09
N ASP A 47 -12.63 -4.66 13.49
CA ASP A 47 -12.95 -4.27 12.10
C ASP A 47 -13.02 -2.75 11.85
N THR A 48 -12.63 -1.92 12.83
CA THR A 48 -12.75 -0.45 12.76
C THR A 48 -11.46 0.28 12.42
N CYS A 49 -10.37 -0.46 12.20
CA CYS A 49 -9.03 0.00 11.82
C CYS A 49 -8.99 1.19 10.85
N PHE A 50 -9.85 1.12 9.84
CA PHE A 50 -9.83 2.06 8.73
C PHE A 50 -11.01 3.05 8.79
N ASN A 51 -11.91 2.95 9.78
CA ASN A 51 -13.08 3.82 9.90
C ASN A 51 -12.71 5.29 10.11
N ARG A 52 -11.60 5.57 10.79
CA ARG A 52 -11.11 6.94 10.98
C ARG A 52 -10.84 7.61 9.62
N LEU A 53 -10.25 6.89 8.68
CA LEU A 53 -10.00 7.41 7.34
C LEU A 53 -11.31 7.67 6.59
N ILE A 54 -12.24 6.72 6.64
CA ILE A 54 -13.57 6.90 6.02
C ILE A 54 -14.25 8.17 6.56
N GLN A 55 -14.24 8.37 7.88
CA GLN A 55 -14.82 9.57 8.49
C GLN A 55 -14.13 10.86 8.05
N GLN A 56 -12.80 10.85 7.92
CA GLN A 56 -12.02 11.99 7.42
C GLN A 56 -12.37 12.31 5.97
N ASP A 57 -12.44 11.29 5.11
CA ASP A 57 -12.76 11.44 3.69
C ASP A 57 -14.21 11.90 3.45
N LEU A 58 -15.12 11.52 4.35
CA LEU A 58 -16.52 11.91 4.29
C LEU A 58 -16.85 13.20 5.06
N ALA A 59 -15.88 13.84 5.72
CA ALA A 59 -16.10 14.99 6.59
C ALA A 59 -16.64 16.22 5.82
N SER A 60 -16.18 16.46 4.59
CA SER A 60 -16.61 17.61 3.78
C SER A 60 -18.06 17.49 3.28
N PHE A 61 -18.70 16.34 3.45
CA PHE A 61 -20.02 16.04 2.92
C PHE A 61 -21.11 15.89 4.00
N GLN A 62 -20.79 16.20 5.27
CA GLN A 62 -21.72 16.06 6.40
C GLN A 62 -22.95 16.97 6.32
N SER A 63 -22.88 18.06 5.54
CA SER A 63 -24.04 18.91 5.23
C SER A 63 -25.01 18.28 4.21
N GLY A 64 -24.63 17.13 3.64
CA GLY A 64 -25.41 16.35 2.70
C GLY A 64 -25.02 16.58 1.25
N ILE A 65 -25.13 15.52 0.45
CA ILE A 65 -24.89 15.49 -0.99
C ILE A 65 -26.26 15.64 -1.68
N SER A 66 -26.51 16.83 -2.22
CA SER A 66 -27.77 17.13 -2.90
C SER A 66 -27.80 16.59 -4.34
N ARG A 67 -29.02 16.47 -4.90
CA ARG A 67 -29.21 16.08 -6.30
C ARG A 67 -28.49 17.03 -7.27
N ASP A 68 -28.48 18.33 -6.97
CA ASP A 68 -27.84 19.32 -7.84
C ASP A 68 -26.30 19.29 -7.73
N LEU A 69 -25.76 18.97 -6.55
CA LEU A 69 -24.34 18.67 -6.41
C LEU A 69 -23.96 17.46 -7.26
N MET A 70 -24.73 16.36 -7.20
CA MET A 70 -24.47 15.17 -8.02
C MET A 70 -24.58 15.46 -9.53
N LYS A 71 -25.56 16.27 -9.95
CA LYS A 71 -25.63 16.74 -11.36
C LYS A 71 -24.37 17.49 -11.79
N ASN A 72 -23.81 18.34 -10.92
CA ASN A 72 -22.54 19.02 -11.17
C ASN A 72 -21.38 18.01 -11.31
N VAL A 73 -21.29 17.02 -10.42
CA VAL A 73 -20.27 15.97 -10.53
C VAL A 73 -20.33 15.28 -11.90
N LEU A 74 -21.53 14.90 -12.33
CA LEU A 74 -21.74 14.15 -13.58
C LEU A 74 -21.45 14.96 -14.83
N SER A 75 -21.69 16.27 -14.83
CA SER A 75 -21.37 17.13 -15.98
C SER A 75 -19.88 17.23 -16.26
N ARG A 76 -19.04 16.97 -15.24
CA ARG A 76 -17.58 17.09 -15.31
C ARG A 76 -16.87 15.82 -15.76
N LYS A 77 -17.56 14.67 -15.84
CA LYS A 77 -17.02 13.37 -16.30
C LYS A 77 -15.70 12.98 -15.63
N LEU A 78 -15.59 13.17 -14.31
CA LEU A 78 -14.37 12.92 -13.53
C LEU A 78 -14.19 11.45 -13.12
N GLY A 79 -15.15 10.58 -13.45
CA GLY A 79 -15.10 9.15 -13.17
C GLY A 79 -16.28 8.43 -13.81
N THR A 80 -16.42 7.15 -13.52
CA THR A 80 -17.52 6.31 -13.98
C THR A 80 -18.66 6.38 -12.96
N HIS A 81 -19.87 6.66 -13.42
CA HIS A 81 -21.03 6.80 -12.55
C HIS A 81 -21.73 5.46 -12.36
N TYR A 82 -21.99 5.12 -11.10
CA TYR A 82 -22.71 3.92 -10.67
C TYR A 82 -23.95 4.31 -9.87
N GLN A 83 -24.99 3.49 -9.96
CA GLN A 83 -26.20 3.57 -9.14
C GLN A 83 -26.50 2.20 -8.55
N ILE A 84 -26.79 2.15 -7.26
CA ILE A 84 -27.35 0.98 -6.59
C ILE A 84 -28.81 1.30 -6.28
N ILE A 85 -29.73 0.50 -6.82
CA ILE A 85 -31.18 0.70 -6.62
C ILE A 85 -31.84 -0.67 -6.46
N ASN A 86 -32.55 -0.86 -5.35
CA ASN A 86 -33.19 -2.14 -4.98
C ASN A 86 -32.21 -3.32 -5.05
N HIS A 87 -30.97 -3.15 -4.56
CA HIS A 87 -29.92 -4.17 -4.61
C HIS A 87 -29.45 -4.58 -6.02
N HIS A 88 -29.72 -3.76 -7.04
CA HIS A 88 -29.17 -3.92 -8.39
C HIS A 88 -28.14 -2.83 -8.68
N LEU A 89 -27.02 -3.19 -9.33
CA LEU A 89 -25.97 -2.27 -9.75
C LEU A 89 -26.20 -1.83 -11.19
N TYR A 90 -26.19 -0.52 -11.42
CA TYR A 90 -26.26 0.08 -12.75
C TYR A 90 -25.05 0.98 -12.98
N ARG A 91 -24.62 1.08 -14.23
CA ARG A 91 -23.47 1.91 -14.60
C ARG A 91 -23.71 2.60 -15.94
N ASP A 92 -23.05 3.74 -16.11
CA ASP A 92 -22.82 4.34 -17.43
C ASP A 92 -22.07 3.37 -18.37
N ASP A 93 -22.27 3.50 -19.68
CA ASP A 93 -21.59 2.69 -20.69
C ASP A 93 -20.09 3.01 -20.72
N ASP A 94 -19.74 4.27 -20.46
CA ASP A 94 -18.37 4.78 -20.52
C ASP A 94 -17.52 4.35 -19.30
N CYS A 95 -16.75 3.28 -19.47
CA CYS A 95 -15.61 2.95 -18.61
C CYS A 95 -14.30 2.97 -19.41
N MET A 96 -13.44 3.97 -19.17
CA MET A 96 -12.15 4.12 -19.85
C MET A 96 -11.19 2.95 -19.63
N PHE A 97 -11.29 2.28 -18.47
CA PHE A 97 -10.46 1.14 -18.11
C PHE A 97 -11.34 -0.06 -17.71
N PRO A 98 -11.85 -0.85 -18.68
CA PRO A 98 -12.86 -1.88 -18.42
C PRO A 98 -12.47 -2.88 -17.34
N ALA A 99 -11.21 -3.36 -17.33
CA ALA A 99 -10.73 -4.28 -16.30
C ALA A 99 -10.70 -3.64 -14.90
N ARG A 100 -10.45 -2.34 -14.80
CA ARG A 100 -10.49 -1.62 -13.51
C ARG A 100 -11.93 -1.47 -13.01
N CYS A 101 -12.88 -1.15 -13.89
CA CYS A 101 -14.29 -1.16 -13.54
C CYS A 101 -14.73 -2.55 -13.08
N SER A 102 -14.35 -3.61 -13.79
CA SER A 102 -14.63 -5.00 -13.41
C SER A 102 -14.10 -5.34 -12.00
N GLY A 103 -12.87 -4.91 -11.67
CA GLY A 103 -12.30 -5.08 -10.33
C GLY A 103 -13.05 -4.32 -9.23
N VAL A 104 -13.60 -3.13 -9.53
CA VAL A 104 -14.49 -2.40 -8.59
C VAL A 104 -15.83 -3.11 -8.47
N GLU A 105 -16.42 -3.48 -9.60
CA GLU A 105 -17.73 -4.14 -9.70
C GLU A 105 -17.75 -5.48 -8.96
N HIS A 106 -16.64 -6.22 -8.93
CA HIS A 106 -16.51 -7.43 -8.11
C HIS A 106 -16.96 -7.20 -6.66
N PHE A 107 -16.39 -6.18 -6.00
CA PHE A 107 -16.72 -5.86 -4.61
C PHE A 107 -18.11 -5.24 -4.47
N LEU A 108 -18.54 -4.40 -5.41
CA LEU A 108 -19.90 -3.85 -5.37
C LEU A 108 -20.96 -4.95 -5.47
N LEU A 109 -20.79 -5.88 -6.41
CA LEU A 109 -21.68 -7.04 -6.63
C LEU A 109 -21.62 -8.07 -5.51
N GLU A 110 -20.50 -8.16 -4.78
CA GLU A 110 -20.40 -8.95 -3.55
C GLU A 110 -21.32 -8.40 -2.46
N LEU A 111 -21.34 -7.07 -2.30
CA LEU A 111 -21.98 -6.37 -1.19
C LEU A 111 -23.44 -5.94 -1.47
N LEU A 112 -23.90 -6.01 -2.72
CA LEU A 112 -25.25 -5.58 -3.14
C LEU A 112 -26.40 -5.98 -2.18
N PRO A 113 -26.48 -7.21 -1.65
CA PRO A 113 -27.58 -7.61 -0.76
C PRO A 113 -27.71 -6.74 0.49
N ASP A 114 -26.60 -6.14 0.95
CA ASP A 114 -26.53 -5.39 2.20
C ASP A 114 -26.44 -3.86 1.98
N LEU A 115 -26.28 -3.41 0.73
CA LEU A 115 -26.11 -2.00 0.40
C LEU A 115 -27.46 -1.30 0.15
N PRO A 116 -27.67 -0.10 0.72
CA PRO A 116 -28.87 0.70 0.44
C PRO A 116 -28.78 1.39 -0.94
N ASP A 117 -29.91 1.97 -1.37
CA ASP A 117 -29.97 2.78 -2.59
C ASP A 117 -28.99 3.97 -2.52
N MET A 118 -28.12 4.10 -3.52
CA MET A 118 -27.17 5.22 -3.62
C MET A 118 -26.71 5.46 -5.07
N GLU A 119 -26.08 6.60 -5.34
CA GLU A 119 -25.35 6.86 -6.58
C GLU A 119 -24.00 7.50 -6.28
N MET A 120 -22.96 7.11 -7.02
CA MET A 120 -21.57 7.53 -6.77
C MET A 120 -20.75 7.58 -8.05
N VAL A 121 -19.74 8.46 -8.08
CA VAL A 121 -18.79 8.57 -9.19
C VAL A 121 -17.44 8.02 -8.76
N ILE A 122 -17.02 6.93 -9.40
CA ILE A 122 -15.77 6.23 -9.12
C ILE A 122 -14.76 6.52 -10.22
N ASN A 123 -13.72 7.27 -9.87
CA ASN A 123 -12.56 7.49 -10.72
C ASN A 123 -11.68 6.23 -10.72
N VAL A 124 -11.53 5.62 -11.90
CA VAL A 124 -10.65 4.47 -12.14
C VAL A 124 -9.34 4.85 -12.83
N ARG A 125 -9.02 6.15 -12.94
CA ARG A 125 -7.72 6.65 -13.40
C ARG A 125 -6.71 6.60 -12.26
N ASP A 126 -5.43 6.82 -12.58
CA ASP A 126 -4.36 6.78 -11.58
C ASP A 126 -4.37 8.01 -10.65
N TYR A 127 -4.79 9.18 -11.11
CA TYR A 127 -4.63 10.45 -10.39
C TYR A 127 -5.96 10.96 -9.80
N PRO A 128 -5.98 11.55 -8.59
CA PRO A 128 -7.17 12.13 -7.96
C PRO A 128 -7.73 13.34 -8.73
N GLN A 129 -8.98 13.71 -8.45
CA GLN A 129 -9.77 14.66 -9.26
C GLN A 129 -10.24 15.90 -8.51
N VAL A 130 -10.22 15.90 -7.18
CA VAL A 130 -10.83 16.93 -6.34
C VAL A 130 -9.76 17.62 -5.48
N PRO A 131 -8.97 18.56 -6.03
CA PRO A 131 -7.99 19.30 -5.26
C PRO A 131 -8.62 20.13 -4.13
N LEU A 132 -7.84 20.43 -3.10
CA LEU A 132 -8.29 21.14 -1.88
C LEU A 132 -8.91 22.52 -2.15
N TRP A 133 -8.43 23.22 -3.18
CA TRP A 133 -8.93 24.55 -3.57
C TRP A 133 -10.29 24.53 -4.27
N MET A 134 -10.82 23.35 -4.62
CA MET A 134 -12.10 23.21 -5.31
C MET A 134 -13.28 23.53 -4.39
N ASN A 135 -14.15 24.45 -4.83
CA ASN A 135 -15.35 24.84 -4.12
C ASN A 135 -16.54 24.98 -5.11
N PRO A 136 -17.71 24.34 -4.88
CA PRO A 136 -17.99 23.39 -3.80
C PRO A 136 -17.18 22.10 -3.94
N VAL A 137 -16.92 21.45 -2.80
CA VAL A 137 -16.34 20.11 -2.76
C VAL A 137 -17.33 19.13 -3.39
N ILE A 138 -16.84 18.20 -4.21
CA ILE A 138 -17.66 17.21 -4.91
C ILE A 138 -17.22 15.78 -4.54
N PRO A 139 -18.16 14.83 -4.38
CA PRO A 139 -17.83 13.46 -3.97
C PRO A 139 -17.34 12.62 -5.15
N ILE A 140 -16.02 12.54 -5.34
CA ILE A 140 -15.37 11.60 -6.27
C ILE A 140 -14.59 10.56 -5.47
N PHE A 141 -14.76 9.29 -5.83
CA PHE A 141 -13.98 8.20 -5.26
C PHE A 141 -12.72 7.96 -6.09
N SER A 142 -11.53 7.97 -5.49
CA SER A 142 -10.24 7.69 -6.17
C SER A 142 -9.41 6.75 -5.30
N PHE A 143 -8.69 5.80 -5.88
CA PHE A 143 -7.96 4.79 -5.08
C PHE A 143 -6.81 5.38 -4.25
N SER A 144 -6.26 6.51 -4.71
CA SER A 144 -5.09 7.15 -4.11
C SER A 144 -5.18 8.67 -4.17
N LYS A 145 -4.63 9.32 -3.14
CA LYS A 145 -4.56 10.77 -3.03
C LYS A 145 -3.40 11.22 -2.13
N THR A 146 -3.17 12.53 -2.09
CA THR A 146 -2.38 13.20 -1.04
C THR A 146 -3.30 14.02 -0.14
N SER A 147 -2.74 14.70 0.88
CA SER A 147 -3.47 15.67 1.71
C SER A 147 -4.00 16.88 0.94
N ASP A 148 -3.56 17.10 -0.31
CA ASP A 148 -4.00 18.22 -1.16
C ASP A 148 -5.26 17.89 -1.98
N TYR A 149 -5.88 16.74 -1.73
CA TYR A 149 -7.07 16.26 -2.43
C TYR A 149 -8.16 15.80 -1.45
N GLN A 150 -9.39 16.02 -1.87
CA GLN A 150 -10.62 15.70 -1.13
C GLN A 150 -11.35 14.49 -1.72
N ASP A 151 -10.73 13.76 -2.65
CA ASP A 151 -11.24 12.49 -3.15
C ASP A 151 -11.47 11.51 -1.99
N ILE A 152 -12.48 10.66 -2.12
CA ILE A 152 -12.81 9.61 -1.14
C ILE A 152 -12.01 8.36 -1.51
N MET A 153 -11.13 7.89 -0.63
CA MET A 153 -10.31 6.70 -0.93
C MET A 153 -11.12 5.41 -0.87
N TYR A 154 -10.90 4.55 -1.86
CA TYR A 154 -11.47 3.21 -1.93
C TYR A 154 -10.38 2.15 -2.19
N PRO A 155 -10.61 0.87 -1.83
CA PRO A 155 -9.70 -0.22 -2.13
C PRO A 155 -9.61 -0.44 -3.64
N ALA A 156 -8.41 -0.23 -4.20
CA ALA A 156 -8.18 -0.26 -5.63
C ALA A 156 -8.69 -1.55 -6.31
N TRP A 157 -9.12 -1.43 -7.56
CA TRP A 157 -9.55 -2.54 -8.42
C TRP A 157 -8.59 -3.74 -8.40
N THR A 158 -7.28 -3.49 -8.31
CA THR A 158 -6.21 -4.50 -8.36
C THR A 158 -6.23 -5.51 -7.20
N PHE A 159 -7.05 -5.32 -6.16
CA PHE A 159 -7.29 -6.39 -5.19
C PHE A 159 -7.97 -7.60 -5.84
N TRP A 160 -8.79 -7.38 -6.87
CA TRP A 160 -9.37 -8.42 -7.70
C TRP A 160 -8.72 -8.52 -9.09
N GLU A 161 -8.73 -7.45 -9.88
CA GLU A 161 -8.19 -7.44 -11.26
C GLU A 161 -7.89 -6.03 -11.79
N GLY A 162 -7.36 -5.93 -13.01
CA GLY A 162 -7.17 -4.64 -13.69
C GLY A 162 -5.96 -3.81 -13.24
N GLY A 163 -5.07 -4.40 -12.44
CA GLY A 163 -3.75 -3.84 -12.19
C GLY A 163 -2.85 -3.87 -13.44
N PRO A 164 -1.59 -3.39 -13.34
CA PRO A 164 -0.69 -3.33 -14.48
C PRO A 164 -0.45 -4.70 -15.13
N ALA A 165 -0.69 -4.80 -16.45
CA ALA A 165 -0.39 -5.99 -17.25
C ALA A 165 1.09 -5.97 -17.67
N VAL A 166 1.95 -6.44 -16.77
CA VAL A 166 3.41 -6.47 -16.96
C VAL A 166 3.80 -7.77 -17.62
N TRP A 167 4.08 -7.74 -18.93
CA TRP A 167 4.50 -8.93 -19.67
C TRP A 167 5.95 -9.33 -19.34
N PRO A 168 6.29 -10.63 -19.19
CA PRO A 168 5.39 -11.80 -19.25
C PRO A 168 4.78 -12.21 -17.90
N ILE A 169 5.10 -11.49 -16.80
CA ILE A 169 4.84 -11.96 -15.44
C ILE A 169 3.38 -11.82 -14.97
N TYR A 170 2.62 -10.85 -15.49
CA TYR A 170 1.19 -10.64 -15.21
C TYR A 170 0.45 -10.35 -16.53
N PRO A 171 0.27 -11.35 -17.41
CA PRO A 171 -0.26 -11.14 -18.76
C PRO A 171 -1.70 -10.61 -18.77
N THR A 172 -2.49 -10.94 -17.74
CA THR A 172 -3.89 -10.51 -17.55
C THR A 172 -4.04 -9.33 -16.59
N GLY A 173 -2.93 -8.72 -16.16
CA GLY A 173 -2.93 -7.66 -15.15
C GLY A 173 -2.69 -8.18 -13.74
N LEU A 174 -1.95 -7.41 -12.93
CA LEU A 174 -1.82 -7.68 -11.50
C LEU A 174 -3.21 -7.67 -10.83
N GLY A 175 -3.50 -8.69 -10.04
CA GLY A 175 -4.81 -8.93 -9.46
C GLY A 175 -4.76 -10.01 -8.39
N ARG A 176 -5.93 -10.56 -8.05
CA ARG A 176 -6.11 -11.74 -7.20
C ARG A 176 -5.24 -11.69 -5.95
N TRP A 177 -5.49 -10.66 -5.15
CA TRP A 177 -4.74 -10.44 -3.91
C TRP A 177 -4.84 -11.63 -2.95
N ASP A 178 -5.96 -12.34 -2.93
CA ASP A 178 -6.10 -13.63 -2.28
C ASP A 178 -4.99 -14.62 -2.66
N LEU A 179 -4.83 -14.90 -3.96
CA LEU A 179 -3.86 -15.88 -4.45
C LEU A 179 -2.42 -15.37 -4.29
N MET A 180 -2.19 -14.09 -4.60
CA MET A 180 -0.88 -13.46 -4.49
C MET A 180 -0.36 -13.44 -3.05
N ARG A 181 -1.24 -13.32 -2.05
CA ARG A 181 -0.86 -13.44 -0.64
C ARG A 181 -0.29 -14.82 -0.33
N GLU A 182 -0.93 -15.88 -0.82
CA GLU A 182 -0.45 -17.25 -0.59
C GLU A 182 0.89 -17.50 -1.29
N ASP A 183 1.05 -17.02 -2.52
CA ASP A 183 2.29 -17.14 -3.28
C ASP A 183 3.45 -16.43 -2.58
N LEU A 184 3.21 -15.22 -2.07
CA LEU A 184 4.21 -14.46 -1.32
C LEU A 184 4.52 -15.10 0.03
N ALA A 185 3.53 -15.65 0.74
CA ALA A 185 3.75 -16.39 1.98
C ALA A 185 4.65 -17.62 1.73
N ARG A 186 4.33 -18.43 0.70
CA ARG A 186 5.18 -19.56 0.28
C ARG A 186 6.59 -19.12 -0.11
N ALA A 187 6.72 -17.96 -0.77
CA ALA A 187 8.03 -17.42 -1.14
C ALA A 187 8.83 -16.93 0.08
N ALA A 188 8.18 -16.31 1.06
CA ALA A 188 8.79 -15.89 2.32
C ALA A 188 9.31 -17.10 3.12
N ASP A 189 8.57 -18.20 3.15
CA ASP A 189 9.00 -19.42 3.85
C ASP A 189 10.23 -20.08 3.20
N ARG A 190 10.38 -19.94 1.87
CA ARG A 190 11.60 -20.36 1.15
C ARG A 190 12.80 -19.47 1.47
N TRP A 191 12.56 -18.21 1.82
CA TRP A 191 13.56 -17.18 2.08
C TRP A 191 13.45 -16.62 3.50
N PRO A 192 13.77 -17.42 4.54
CA PRO A 192 13.85 -16.93 5.92
C PRO A 192 14.91 -15.82 6.02
N TRP A 193 14.76 -14.94 7.01
CA TRP A 193 15.54 -13.71 7.15
C TRP A 193 17.05 -13.90 6.98
N GLU A 194 17.60 -14.95 7.60
CA GLU A 194 19.03 -15.26 7.61
C GLU A 194 19.57 -15.68 6.24
N LYS A 195 18.69 -16.18 5.34
CA LYS A 195 19.04 -16.58 3.97
C LYS A 195 18.87 -15.46 2.95
N LYS A 196 18.18 -14.37 3.30
CA LYS A 196 17.95 -13.25 2.40
C LYS A 196 19.25 -12.49 2.10
N ILE A 197 19.37 -12.01 0.88
CA ILE A 197 20.49 -11.22 0.39
C ILE A 197 20.46 -9.83 1.05
N SER A 198 21.53 -9.46 1.77
CA SER A 198 21.69 -8.16 2.46
C SER A 198 21.99 -6.98 1.52
N LYS A 199 21.14 -6.79 0.51
CA LYS A 199 21.23 -5.75 -0.51
C LYS A 199 19.87 -5.07 -0.70
N GLY A 200 19.89 -3.76 -0.97
CA GLY A 200 18.71 -3.05 -1.44
C GLY A 200 18.23 -3.58 -2.78
N TYR A 201 16.92 -3.76 -2.97
CA TYR A 201 16.40 -4.31 -4.22
C TYR A 201 15.18 -3.56 -4.75
N PHE A 202 15.18 -3.31 -6.06
CA PHE A 202 14.06 -2.74 -6.79
C PHE A 202 14.05 -3.19 -8.26
N ARG A 203 12.89 -3.61 -8.74
CA ARG A 203 12.58 -3.71 -10.18
C ARG A 203 11.25 -3.04 -10.46
N GLY A 204 11.24 -2.09 -11.38
CA GLY A 204 10.04 -1.39 -11.82
C GLY A 204 10.35 -0.32 -12.86
N SER A 205 9.36 0.19 -13.56
CA SER A 205 9.58 1.23 -14.59
C SER A 205 9.69 2.65 -14.01
N ARG A 206 10.16 3.60 -14.82
CA ARG A 206 10.30 5.03 -14.48
C ARG A 206 8.97 5.80 -14.55
N THR A 207 8.01 5.44 -13.70
CA THR A 207 6.72 6.17 -13.61
C THR A 207 6.82 7.48 -12.83
N ASN A 208 7.92 7.71 -12.11
CA ASN A 208 8.21 8.95 -11.40
C ASN A 208 9.74 9.14 -11.29
N PRO A 209 10.29 10.35 -11.55
CA PRO A 209 11.72 10.65 -11.41
C PRO A 209 12.29 10.52 -10.00
N GLU A 210 11.47 10.54 -8.94
CA GLU A 210 11.91 10.29 -7.54
C GLU A 210 12.58 8.92 -7.35
N ARG A 211 12.39 7.99 -8.29
CA ARG A 211 13.07 6.69 -8.31
C ARG A 211 14.52 6.78 -8.83
N ASP A 212 14.86 7.83 -9.57
CA ASP A 212 16.15 7.97 -10.24
C ASP A 212 17.36 7.88 -9.30
N PRO A 213 17.36 8.52 -8.11
CA PRO A 213 18.53 8.47 -7.23
C PRO A 213 18.86 7.05 -6.78
N LEU A 214 17.87 6.16 -6.57
CA LEU A 214 18.13 4.76 -6.23
C LEU A 214 18.77 3.99 -7.39
N ILE A 215 18.31 4.23 -8.61
CA ILE A 215 18.87 3.59 -9.81
C ILE A 215 20.31 4.06 -10.04
N LEU A 216 20.58 5.35 -9.85
CA LEU A 216 21.92 5.91 -9.94
C LEU A 216 22.83 5.37 -8.84
N LEU A 217 22.33 5.25 -7.60
CA LEU A 217 23.05 4.62 -6.50
C LEU A 217 23.40 3.15 -6.80
N SER A 218 22.48 2.40 -7.39
CA SER A 218 22.75 1.00 -7.77
C SER A 218 23.85 0.89 -8.83
N ARG A 219 23.87 1.81 -9.80
CA ARG A 219 24.93 1.87 -10.83
C ARG A 219 26.28 2.25 -10.23
N GLU A 220 26.30 3.14 -9.26
CA GLU A 220 27.50 3.57 -8.56
C GLU A 220 28.03 2.47 -7.62
N ASN A 221 27.15 1.84 -6.84
CA ASN A 221 27.49 0.82 -5.85
C ASN A 221 26.54 -0.38 -5.94
N PRO A 222 26.77 -1.29 -6.91
CA PRO A 222 25.92 -2.46 -7.13
C PRO A 222 25.98 -3.49 -6.00
N ASN A 223 26.95 -3.38 -5.08
CA ASN A 223 27.03 -4.22 -3.89
C ASN A 223 26.08 -3.74 -2.78
N LEU A 224 25.74 -2.45 -2.76
CA LEU A 224 24.83 -1.86 -1.78
C LEU A 224 23.36 -1.99 -2.21
N VAL A 225 23.07 -1.70 -3.48
CA VAL A 225 21.72 -1.73 -4.06
C VAL A 225 21.76 -2.38 -5.43
N ASP A 226 20.78 -3.24 -5.71
CA ASP A 226 20.44 -3.78 -7.01
C ASP A 226 19.06 -3.23 -7.42
N ALA A 227 19.07 -2.12 -8.15
CA ALA A 227 17.89 -1.41 -8.57
C ALA A 227 18.00 -1.03 -10.05
N GLU A 228 17.07 -1.51 -10.86
CA GLU A 228 17.07 -1.27 -12.30
C GLU A 228 15.68 -0.93 -12.83
N TYR A 229 15.65 -0.10 -13.88
CA TYR A 229 14.41 0.25 -14.57
C TYR A 229 13.98 -0.84 -15.56
N THR A 230 12.75 -1.31 -15.42
CA THR A 230 12.06 -2.16 -16.42
C THR A 230 11.27 -1.30 -17.41
N LYS A 231 10.69 -1.94 -18.44
CA LYS A 231 9.76 -1.24 -19.35
C LYS A 231 8.36 -1.15 -18.74
N ASN A 232 7.61 -0.15 -19.20
CA ASN A 232 6.15 -0.13 -19.12
C ASN A 232 5.57 0.09 -20.52
N GLN A 233 4.25 0.06 -20.64
CA GLN A 233 3.56 0.20 -21.94
C GLN A 233 3.75 1.57 -22.59
N ALA A 234 4.19 2.59 -21.83
CA ALA A 234 4.46 3.94 -22.33
C ALA A 234 5.94 4.17 -22.71
N TRP A 235 6.80 3.14 -22.64
CA TRP A 235 8.21 3.23 -22.99
C TRP A 235 8.41 3.62 -24.47
N ARG A 236 9.28 4.59 -24.73
CA ARG A 236 9.60 5.08 -26.09
C ARG A 236 11.08 4.97 -26.42
N SER A 237 11.96 5.14 -25.44
CA SER A 237 13.41 5.15 -25.66
C SER A 237 14.17 4.84 -24.38
N GLU A 238 15.49 4.66 -24.48
CA GLU A 238 16.35 4.47 -23.30
C GLU A 238 16.34 5.66 -22.33
N LYS A 239 15.85 6.84 -22.74
CA LYS A 239 15.59 7.95 -21.81
C LYS A 239 14.65 7.54 -20.67
N ASP A 240 13.69 6.67 -20.95
CA ASP A 240 12.72 6.16 -19.97
C ASP A 240 13.34 5.15 -19.00
N THR A 241 14.59 4.73 -19.24
CA THR A 241 15.39 3.83 -18.41
C THR A 241 16.75 4.46 -18.04
N LEU A 242 16.82 5.80 -18.06
CA LEU A 242 18.02 6.60 -17.77
C LEU A 242 19.26 6.19 -18.60
N GLY A 243 19.10 6.08 -19.92
CA GLY A 243 20.19 5.85 -20.86
C GLY A 243 20.81 4.46 -20.79
N ARG A 244 20.05 3.45 -20.33
CA ARG A 244 20.47 2.04 -20.32
C ARG A 244 19.36 1.16 -20.92
N PRO A 245 19.70 -0.02 -21.45
CA PRO A 245 18.71 -1.03 -21.80
C PRO A 245 17.82 -1.35 -20.59
N PRO A 246 16.53 -1.64 -20.79
CA PRO A 246 15.65 -2.04 -19.70
C PRO A 246 16.10 -3.35 -19.07
N ALA A 247 15.96 -3.43 -17.75
CA ALA A 247 16.03 -4.70 -17.05
C ALA A 247 14.84 -5.58 -17.37
N LYS A 248 15.01 -6.90 -17.21
CA LYS A 248 13.91 -7.85 -17.27
C LYS A 248 12.96 -7.64 -16.09
N GLU A 249 11.68 -7.86 -16.35
CA GLU A 249 10.64 -7.92 -15.34
C GLU A 249 10.90 -9.10 -14.40
N VAL A 250 10.73 -8.87 -13.09
CA VAL A 250 10.93 -9.89 -12.05
C VAL A 250 9.62 -10.07 -11.29
N PRO A 251 9.09 -11.29 -11.15
CA PRO A 251 7.90 -11.56 -10.33
C PRO A 251 8.06 -11.07 -8.89
N LEU A 252 6.96 -10.67 -8.24
CA LEU A 252 7.00 -10.15 -6.87
C LEU A 252 7.48 -11.22 -5.87
N VAL A 253 7.15 -12.49 -6.10
CA VAL A 253 7.64 -13.62 -5.28
C VAL A 253 9.16 -13.75 -5.26
N ASP A 254 9.84 -13.38 -6.35
CA ASP A 254 11.30 -13.46 -6.45
C ASP A 254 11.99 -12.30 -5.73
N HIS A 255 11.26 -11.23 -5.40
CA HIS A 255 11.79 -10.16 -4.55
C HIS A 255 12.04 -10.66 -3.12
N CYS A 256 11.35 -11.72 -2.68
CA CYS A 256 11.47 -12.23 -1.33
C CYS A 256 12.86 -12.78 -0.98
N ALA A 257 13.74 -12.97 -1.98
CA ALA A 257 15.15 -13.32 -1.76
C ALA A 257 15.99 -12.18 -1.15
N PHE A 258 15.53 -10.93 -1.16
CA PHE A 258 16.29 -9.76 -0.71
C PHE A 258 15.81 -9.25 0.65
N LYS A 259 16.73 -8.79 1.51
CA LYS A 259 16.39 -8.24 2.84
C LYS A 259 15.70 -6.89 2.76
N TYR A 260 16.12 -6.01 1.85
CA TYR A 260 15.70 -4.60 1.85
C TYR A 260 14.97 -4.27 0.54
N LEU A 261 13.64 -4.10 0.61
CA LEU A 261 12.79 -3.90 -0.56
C LEU A 261 12.29 -2.46 -0.63
N PHE A 262 12.52 -1.78 -1.75
CA PHE A 262 12.14 -0.38 -1.91
C PHE A 262 10.74 -0.21 -2.51
N ASN A 263 9.98 0.70 -1.91
CA ASN A 263 8.72 1.19 -2.42
C ASN A 263 8.80 2.69 -2.72
N PHE A 264 8.23 3.09 -3.85
CA PHE A 264 8.11 4.48 -4.29
C PHE A 264 6.72 4.71 -4.85
N ARG A 265 6.27 5.97 -4.80
CA ARG A 265 5.17 6.42 -5.65
C ARG A 265 5.47 6.21 -7.14
N GLY A 266 4.43 6.17 -7.94
CA GLY A 266 4.48 6.30 -9.40
C GLY A 266 3.77 7.58 -9.81
N VAL A 267 2.77 7.44 -10.69
CA VAL A 267 1.81 8.52 -10.98
C VAL A 267 1.12 8.95 -9.66
N ALA A 268 0.62 7.98 -8.90
CA ALA A 268 0.09 8.11 -7.54
C ALA A 268 0.78 7.09 -6.60
N ALA A 269 0.11 6.59 -5.56
CA ALA A 269 0.61 5.46 -4.78
C ALA A 269 0.84 4.21 -5.67
N SER A 270 1.74 3.32 -5.25
CA SER A 270 2.09 2.13 -6.01
C SER A 270 1.58 0.87 -5.34
N PHE A 271 0.85 0.06 -6.12
CA PHE A 271 0.37 -1.25 -5.69
C PHE A 271 1.46 -2.21 -5.21
N ARG A 272 2.74 -1.92 -5.50
CA ARG A 272 3.91 -2.69 -5.04
C ARG A 272 3.93 -2.80 -3.51
N LEU A 273 3.60 -1.74 -2.77
CA LEU A 273 3.88 -1.65 -1.33
C LEU A 273 3.38 -2.86 -0.54
N LYS A 274 2.07 -3.19 -0.66
CA LYS A 274 1.44 -4.29 0.09
C LYS A 274 2.11 -5.66 -0.14
N HIS A 275 2.68 -5.88 -1.32
CA HIS A 275 3.31 -7.15 -1.66
C HIS A 275 4.67 -7.33 -0.99
N LEU A 276 5.43 -6.23 -0.81
CA LEU A 276 6.79 -6.29 -0.27
C LEU A 276 6.81 -6.80 1.18
N PHE A 277 5.82 -6.40 1.97
CA PHE A 277 5.70 -6.83 3.37
C PHE A 277 5.53 -8.34 3.51
N LEU A 278 4.75 -8.97 2.63
CA LEU A 278 4.48 -10.41 2.70
C LEU A 278 5.69 -11.27 2.39
N CYS A 279 6.75 -10.70 1.80
CA CYS A 279 8.02 -11.40 1.67
C CYS A 279 8.73 -11.64 3.01
N GLY A 280 8.30 -11.01 4.12
CA GLY A 280 9.08 -10.99 5.36
C GLY A 280 10.41 -10.24 5.22
N SER A 281 10.50 -9.36 4.23
CA SER A 281 11.64 -8.48 3.98
C SER A 281 11.37 -7.10 4.59
N LEU A 282 12.42 -6.37 4.94
CA LEU A 282 12.29 -5.01 5.46
C LEU A 282 11.97 -4.05 4.32
N VAL A 283 10.82 -3.38 4.42
CA VAL A 283 10.39 -2.39 3.44
C VAL A 283 11.03 -1.04 3.74
N PHE A 284 11.59 -0.42 2.70
CA PHE A 284 12.02 0.98 2.66
C PHE A 284 10.99 1.76 1.86
N HIS A 285 10.19 2.59 2.52
CA HIS A 285 9.15 3.39 1.85
C HIS A 285 9.63 4.82 1.69
N VAL A 286 9.79 5.23 0.42
CA VAL A 286 10.24 6.58 0.06
C VAL A 286 9.06 7.53 -0.05
N GLY A 287 9.16 8.66 0.67
CA GLY A 287 8.12 9.69 0.76
C GLY A 287 6.91 9.26 1.61
N ASP A 288 6.04 10.23 1.93
CA ASP A 288 4.87 10.05 2.80
C ASP A 288 3.58 10.71 2.27
N GLU A 289 3.63 11.41 1.13
CA GLU A 289 2.47 12.13 0.60
C GLU A 289 1.37 11.23 0.03
N TRP A 290 1.75 10.22 -0.77
CA TRP A 290 0.79 9.44 -1.56
C TRP A 290 0.26 8.23 -0.80
N GLN A 291 -1.04 8.19 -0.64
CA GLN A 291 -1.73 7.21 0.21
C GLN A 291 -2.61 6.27 -0.63
N GLU A 292 -2.74 5.01 -0.18
CA GLU A 292 -3.91 4.18 -0.42
C GLU A 292 -4.65 4.02 0.92
N PHE A 293 -5.88 3.47 0.90
CA PHE A 293 -6.76 3.45 2.08
C PHE A 293 -6.20 2.78 3.35
N PHE A 294 -5.19 1.93 3.22
CA PHE A 294 -4.59 1.20 4.35
C PHE A 294 -3.27 1.81 4.85
N TYR A 295 -2.72 2.79 4.13
CA TYR A 295 -1.37 3.33 4.42
C TYR A 295 -1.32 4.03 5.78
N HIS A 296 -2.40 4.69 6.22
CA HIS A 296 -2.43 5.41 7.50
C HIS A 296 -2.36 4.51 8.74
N GLN A 297 -2.43 3.19 8.57
CA GLN A 297 -2.19 2.22 9.64
C GLN A 297 -0.76 1.63 9.59
N LEU A 298 -0.06 1.83 8.47
CA LEU A 298 1.36 1.51 8.37
C LEU A 298 2.17 2.65 9.01
N GLU A 299 2.57 2.45 10.26
CA GLU A 299 3.41 3.41 10.98
C GLU A 299 4.92 3.31 10.63
N PRO A 300 5.60 4.44 10.35
CA PRO A 300 7.04 4.47 10.13
C PRO A 300 7.81 4.05 11.38
N TRP A 301 8.91 3.31 11.20
CA TRP A 301 9.74 2.68 12.24
C TRP A 301 9.06 1.54 13.01
N VAL A 302 7.74 1.42 12.94
CA VAL A 302 7.00 0.26 13.45
C VAL A 302 6.98 -0.84 12.41
N HIS A 303 6.50 -0.53 11.20
CA HIS A 303 6.28 -1.52 10.14
C HIS A 303 7.30 -1.45 9.00
N TYR A 304 7.91 -0.28 8.76
CA TYR A 304 8.86 -0.06 7.66
C TYR A 304 9.89 1.03 8.01
N ILE A 305 10.95 1.15 7.20
CA ILE A 305 11.91 2.26 7.26
C ILE A 305 11.43 3.40 6.37
N PRO A 306 11.05 4.58 6.92
CA PRO A 306 10.77 5.74 6.09
C PRO A 306 12.08 6.28 5.52
N VAL A 307 12.03 6.71 4.26
CA VAL A 307 13.16 7.31 3.54
C VAL A 307 12.71 8.66 3.00
N ASN A 308 13.57 9.68 3.09
CA ASN A 308 13.29 10.99 2.54
C ASN A 308 13.01 10.90 1.03
N GLN A 309 12.13 11.76 0.53
CA GLN A 309 11.72 11.76 -0.88
C GLN A 309 12.87 12.01 -1.87
N ASP A 310 13.93 12.70 -1.42
CA ASP A 310 15.16 12.95 -2.18
C ASP A 310 16.25 11.87 -1.98
N LEU A 311 16.00 10.88 -1.13
CA LEU A 311 16.89 9.77 -0.76
C LEU A 311 18.19 10.23 -0.08
N SER A 312 18.19 11.45 0.48
CA SER A 312 19.36 12.04 1.16
C SER A 312 19.88 11.20 2.34
N ASP A 313 18.99 10.48 3.03
CA ASP A 313 19.27 9.65 4.20
C ASP A 313 19.50 8.17 3.87
N LEU A 314 19.33 7.77 2.59
CA LEU A 314 19.26 6.36 2.21
C LEU A 314 20.52 5.54 2.59
N ARG A 315 21.72 6.08 2.38
CA ARG A 315 22.97 5.36 2.66
C ARG A 315 23.13 5.08 4.15
N GLU A 316 22.88 6.10 4.97
CA GLU A 316 22.91 6.01 6.42
C GLU A 316 21.88 4.99 6.92
N LEU A 317 20.65 5.01 6.38
CA LEU A 317 19.62 4.03 6.74
C LEU A 317 20.01 2.59 6.37
N LEU A 318 20.65 2.38 5.21
CA LEU A 318 21.14 1.06 4.80
C LEU A 318 22.30 0.57 5.68
N GLU A 319 23.19 1.46 6.12
CA GLU A 319 24.25 1.13 7.07
C GLU A 319 23.67 0.81 8.46
N PHE A 320 22.71 1.61 8.92
CA PHE A 320 21.98 1.39 10.17
C PHE A 320 21.35 0.00 10.23
N VAL A 321 20.56 -0.40 9.24
CA VAL A 321 19.87 -1.71 9.26
C VAL A 321 20.82 -2.89 9.10
N LYS A 322 21.99 -2.68 8.46
CA LYS A 322 23.05 -3.70 8.37
C LYS A 322 23.76 -3.88 9.71
N GLY A 323 24.04 -2.79 10.41
CA GLY A 323 24.64 -2.80 11.75
C GLY A 323 23.68 -3.25 12.86
N ASN A 324 22.36 -3.17 12.62
CA ASN A 324 21.31 -3.49 13.58
C ASN A 324 20.32 -4.53 13.00
N ASP A 325 20.84 -5.65 12.52
CA ASP A 325 20.06 -6.64 11.74
C ASP A 325 18.85 -7.21 12.51
N GLU A 326 18.98 -7.39 13.83
CA GLU A 326 17.87 -7.88 14.66
C GLU A 326 16.73 -6.85 14.77
N GLU A 327 17.06 -5.56 14.88
CA GLU A 327 16.04 -4.49 14.85
C GLU A 327 15.38 -4.39 13.47
N ALA A 328 16.17 -4.52 12.41
CA ALA A 328 15.68 -4.59 11.04
C ALA A 328 14.69 -5.75 10.84
N ARG A 329 15.02 -6.95 11.36
CA ARG A 329 14.15 -8.13 11.33
C ARG A 329 12.84 -7.90 12.08
N ARG A 330 12.88 -7.27 13.27
CA ARG A 330 11.69 -6.97 14.07
C ARG A 330 10.74 -6.01 13.37
N ILE A 331 11.27 -4.99 12.68
CA ILE A 331 10.44 -4.07 11.87
C ILE A 331 9.79 -4.83 10.71
N ALA A 332 10.58 -5.62 9.97
CA ALA A 332 10.07 -6.42 8.86
C ALA A 332 8.94 -7.37 9.28
N GLU A 333 9.09 -8.04 10.43
CA GLU A 333 8.09 -8.97 10.95
C GLU A 333 6.80 -8.26 11.34
N ARG A 334 6.87 -7.11 12.03
CA ARG A 334 5.67 -6.32 12.34
C ARG A 334 4.94 -5.87 11.08
N GLY A 335 5.67 -5.41 10.06
CA GLY A 335 5.09 -5.02 8.78
C GLY A 335 4.41 -6.19 8.05
N ARG A 336 5.08 -7.37 8.02
CA ARG A 336 4.51 -8.61 7.49
C ARG A 336 3.23 -8.99 8.24
N GLN A 337 3.28 -8.97 9.57
CA GLN A 337 2.15 -9.33 10.43
C GLN A 337 0.95 -8.42 10.17
N PHE A 338 1.16 -7.10 10.15
CA PHE A 338 0.09 -6.13 9.87
C PHE A 338 -0.62 -6.42 8.54
N ILE A 339 0.13 -6.59 7.45
CA ILE A 339 -0.48 -6.89 6.14
C ILE A 339 -1.14 -8.28 6.12
N SER A 340 -0.58 -9.24 6.84
CA SER A 340 -1.14 -10.59 6.94
C SER A 340 -2.48 -10.59 7.68
N GLU A 341 -2.63 -9.78 8.73
CA GLU A 341 -3.78 -9.80 9.64
C GLU A 341 -4.85 -8.73 9.32
N HIS A 342 -4.46 -7.61 8.71
CA HIS A 342 -5.33 -6.44 8.54
C HIS A 342 -5.50 -5.97 7.08
N LEU A 343 -4.95 -6.71 6.10
CA LEU A 343 -5.18 -6.45 4.68
C LEU A 343 -5.52 -7.74 3.94
N ARG A 344 -6.42 -8.55 4.49
CA ARG A 344 -7.02 -9.74 3.87
C ARG A 344 -8.11 -9.32 2.88
N MET A 345 -8.59 -10.25 2.05
CA MET A 345 -9.71 -9.95 1.15
C MET A 345 -10.99 -9.57 1.90
N GLU A 346 -11.24 -10.19 3.06
CA GLU A 346 -12.35 -9.78 3.94
C GLU A 346 -12.20 -8.35 4.46
N ASP A 347 -10.98 -7.89 4.78
CA ASP A 347 -10.75 -6.51 5.22
C ASP A 347 -11.02 -5.51 4.09
N VAL A 348 -10.71 -5.89 2.84
CA VAL A 348 -11.01 -5.11 1.63
C VAL A 348 -12.53 -4.99 1.42
N SER A 349 -13.26 -6.10 1.49
CA SER A 349 -14.73 -6.10 1.38
C SER A 349 -15.39 -5.34 2.54
N ASN A 350 -14.87 -5.48 3.76
CA ASN A 350 -15.37 -4.77 4.94
C ASN A 350 -15.15 -3.26 4.84
N TYR A 351 -14.01 -2.81 4.30
CA TYR A 351 -13.78 -1.39 4.04
C TYR A 351 -14.79 -0.84 3.02
N TRP A 352 -14.99 -1.53 1.89
CA TRP A 352 -16.00 -1.14 0.90
C TRP A 352 -17.40 -1.04 1.51
N ARG A 353 -17.80 -2.04 2.29
CA ARG A 353 -19.08 -2.07 3.01
C ARG A 353 -19.23 -0.85 3.93
N SER A 354 -18.26 -0.63 4.82
CA SER A 354 -18.29 0.49 5.78
C SER A 354 -18.33 1.84 5.05
N LEU A 355 -17.52 2.00 4.01
CA LEU A 355 -17.45 3.23 3.22
C LEU A 355 -18.77 3.53 2.53
N LEU A 356 -19.35 2.56 1.82
CA LEU A 356 -20.57 2.76 1.04
C LEU A 356 -21.79 2.97 1.93
N THR A 357 -21.90 2.24 3.04
CA THR A 357 -22.98 2.44 4.03
C THR A 357 -22.90 3.83 4.67
N GLN A 358 -21.71 4.31 5.01
CA GLN A 358 -21.56 5.68 5.56
C GLN A 358 -21.84 6.74 4.49
N TYR A 359 -21.35 6.53 3.27
CA TYR A 359 -21.57 7.45 2.15
C TYR A 359 -23.05 7.58 1.77
N SER A 360 -23.80 6.48 1.71
CA SER A 360 -25.22 6.51 1.32
C SER A 360 -26.07 7.37 2.26
N ASN A 361 -25.72 7.42 3.55
CA ASN A 361 -26.41 8.24 4.55
C ASN A 361 -26.24 9.75 4.32
N LEU A 362 -25.28 10.15 3.48
CA LEU A 362 -25.03 11.54 3.14
C LEU A 362 -25.88 12.02 1.96
N LEU A 363 -26.51 11.14 1.19
CA LEU A 363 -27.39 11.54 0.08
C LEU A 363 -28.71 12.10 0.62
N THR A 364 -29.04 13.34 0.26
CA THR A 364 -30.25 14.03 0.75
C THR A 364 -31.46 13.87 -0.16
N TYR A 365 -31.44 12.86 -1.03
CA TYR A 365 -32.48 12.63 -2.03
C TYR A 365 -32.56 11.15 -2.39
N ARG A 366 -33.74 10.72 -2.89
CA ARG A 366 -33.92 9.38 -3.43
C ARG A 366 -33.33 9.27 -4.83
N VAL A 367 -32.40 8.33 -5.00
CA VAL A 367 -31.78 8.00 -6.28
C VAL A 367 -32.82 7.45 -7.25
N LYS A 368 -32.68 7.77 -8.53
CA LYS A 368 -33.53 7.25 -9.61
C LYS A 368 -32.64 6.73 -10.71
N GLN A 369 -32.97 5.57 -11.26
CA GLN A 369 -32.22 4.96 -12.34
C GLN A 369 -32.18 5.91 -13.53
N ARG A 370 -30.99 6.14 -14.07
CA ARG A 370 -30.80 6.93 -15.29
C ARG A 370 -31.15 6.09 -16.51
N LYS A 371 -31.85 6.72 -17.46
CA LYS A 371 -32.13 6.09 -18.76
C LYS A 371 -30.83 5.79 -19.49
N GLY A 372 -30.72 4.59 -20.05
CA GLY A 372 -29.55 4.12 -20.79
C GLY A 372 -28.48 3.46 -19.94
N TYR A 373 -28.59 3.47 -18.61
CA TYR A 373 -27.63 2.78 -17.75
C TYR A 373 -27.88 1.28 -17.79
N GLN A 374 -26.83 0.52 -18.03
CA GLN A 374 -26.89 -0.93 -18.09
C GLN A 374 -26.81 -1.49 -16.68
N GLU A 375 -27.58 -2.55 -16.43
CA GLU A 375 -27.40 -3.34 -15.23
C GLU A 375 -26.08 -4.12 -15.34
N VAL A 376 -25.25 -3.98 -14.31
CA VAL A 376 -24.02 -4.76 -14.18
C VAL A 376 -24.38 -6.03 -13.44
N ALA A 377 -24.20 -7.18 -14.10
CA ALA A 377 -24.43 -8.49 -13.51
C ALA A 377 -23.11 -9.25 -13.37
N ARG A 378 -23.05 -10.19 -12.42
CA ARG A 378 -21.95 -11.15 -12.36
C ARG A 378 -21.91 -11.92 -13.67
N LYS A 379 -20.79 -11.85 -14.39
CA LYS A 379 -20.60 -12.68 -15.59
C LYS A 379 -20.53 -14.15 -15.16
N PRO A 380 -21.41 -15.03 -15.67
CA PRO A 380 -21.25 -16.46 -15.47
C PRO A 380 -20.01 -16.92 -16.26
N GLY A 381 -18.98 -17.41 -15.57
CA GLY A 381 -17.93 -18.22 -16.19
C GLY A 381 -16.70 -17.50 -16.75
N HIS A 382 -15.99 -16.70 -15.94
CA HIS A 382 -14.53 -16.81 -16.00
C HIS A 382 -14.11 -17.77 -14.91
N SER A 383 -14.07 -19.06 -15.27
CA SER A 383 -13.33 -20.05 -14.51
C SER A 383 -11.90 -19.54 -14.38
N GLU A 384 -11.54 -19.29 -13.13
CA GLU A 384 -10.24 -18.94 -12.60
C GLU A 384 -9.16 -19.87 -13.18
N LEU A 385 -8.27 -19.31 -14.00
CA LEU A 385 -6.97 -19.88 -14.34
C LEU A 385 -5.94 -18.74 -14.40
#